data_AF-M5RIJ5-F1
#
_entry.id   AF-M5RIJ5-F1
#
_cell.length_a   1.000
_cell.length_b   1.000
_cell.length_c   1.000
_cell.angle_alpha   90.00
_cell.angle_beta   90.00
_cell.angle_gamma   90.00
#
_symmetry.space_group_name_H-M   'P 1'
#
loop_
_entity.id
_entity.type
_entity.pdbx_description
1 polymer ?
#
loop_
_entity_poly.entity_id
_entity_poly.type
_entity_poly.pdbx_seq_one_letter_code
_entity_poly.pdbx_strand_id
1 'polypeptide(L)'
;MNARASADKRPPGTTVRPQRTTALVSRLMGMETEYATLAVDPQNLSSEDLPASLFVYEQICEAIRRDQPTAKGLFDSEQMFLASGGAVTFESNPAMHDLPGGLIEIATPEVRSPEELLTCQRSIDQLVADATAESETSYDLRVLKNKL
;
A
#
# COMPACT_ATOMS: atom_id res chain seq x y z
N MET A 1 -53.63 -60.25 16.93
CA MET A 1 -52.79 -59.13 17.39
C MET A 1 -51.45 -59.68 17.85
N ASN A 2 -50.38 -59.38 17.11
CA ASN A 2 -49.06 -58.97 17.60
C ASN A 2 -48.04 -59.07 16.46
N ALA A 3 -47.66 -57.89 15.97
CA ALA A 3 -46.63 -57.67 14.98
C ALA A 3 -45.24 -57.94 15.59
N ARG A 4 -44.39 -58.69 14.88
CA ARG A 4 -42.94 -58.68 15.13
C ARG A 4 -42.30 -57.77 14.09
N ALA A 5 -41.57 -56.78 14.61
CA ALA A 5 -40.91 -55.72 13.88
C ALA A 5 -39.88 -56.28 12.88
N SER A 6 -39.98 -55.79 11.64
CA SER A 6 -38.95 -55.94 10.60
C SER A 6 -37.79 -55.01 10.94
N ALA A 7 -36.58 -55.56 11.03
CA ALA A 7 -35.37 -54.79 11.29
C ALA A 7 -35.01 -53.97 10.03
N ASP A 8 -35.14 -52.65 10.14
CA ASP A 8 -34.72 -51.64 9.18
C ASP A 8 -33.17 -51.63 9.08
N LYS A 9 -32.62 -52.34 8.10
CA LYS A 9 -31.20 -52.27 7.74
C LYS A 9 -30.96 -51.03 6.88
N ARG A 10 -30.72 -49.88 7.51
CA ARG A 10 -30.18 -48.71 6.79
C ARG A 10 -28.74 -49.01 6.33
N PRO A 11 -28.38 -48.69 5.07
CA PRO A 11 -27.02 -48.85 4.59
C PRO A 11 -26.08 -47.89 5.35
N PRO A 12 -24.81 -48.25 5.57
CA PRO A 12 -23.86 -47.38 6.24
C PRO A 12 -23.72 -46.10 5.43
N GLY A 13 -24.11 -44.99 6.05
CA GLY A 13 -23.97 -43.66 5.47
C GLY A 13 -22.50 -43.44 5.12
N THR A 14 -22.24 -43.19 3.85
CA THR A 14 -20.98 -42.66 3.35
C THR A 14 -20.73 -41.35 4.08
N THR A 15 -19.89 -41.39 5.11
CA THR A 15 -19.31 -40.19 5.70
C THR A 15 -18.42 -39.56 4.65
N VAL A 16 -18.99 -38.64 3.86
CA VAL A 16 -18.22 -37.72 3.05
C VAL A 16 -17.37 -36.93 4.03
N ARG A 17 -16.10 -37.32 4.16
CA ARG A 17 -15.13 -36.52 4.91
C ARG A 17 -15.16 -35.13 4.30
N PRO A 18 -15.39 -34.06 5.09
CA PRO A 18 -15.26 -32.71 4.57
C PRO A 18 -13.85 -32.60 4.01
N GLN A 19 -13.77 -32.31 2.71
CA GLN A 19 -12.52 -32.05 2.01
C GLN A 19 -11.84 -30.95 2.81
N ARG A 20 -10.69 -31.23 3.43
CA ARG A 20 -9.91 -30.21 4.12
C ARG A 20 -9.65 -29.12 3.09
N THR A 21 -10.31 -27.98 3.27
CA THR A 21 -9.95 -26.76 2.56
C THR A 21 -8.50 -26.50 2.95
N THR A 22 -7.58 -26.67 2.00
CA THR A 22 -6.20 -26.23 2.19
C THR A 22 -6.28 -24.76 2.55
N ALA A 23 -5.84 -24.41 3.76
CA ALA A 23 -5.82 -23.04 4.22
C ALA A 23 -5.06 -22.19 3.19
N LEU A 24 -5.59 -21.01 2.84
CA LEU A 24 -5.04 -20.12 1.82
C LEU A 24 -3.70 -19.45 2.24
N VAL A 25 -2.96 -20.06 3.16
CA VAL A 25 -1.73 -19.54 3.78
C VAL A 25 -0.54 -19.41 2.82
N SER A 26 -0.76 -19.60 1.51
CA SER A 26 0.25 -19.46 0.45
C SER A 26 -0.21 -18.54 -0.68
N ARG A 27 -1.20 -17.66 -0.45
CA ARG A 27 -1.67 -16.69 -1.45
C ARG A 27 -0.66 -15.55 -1.60
N LEU A 28 -0.52 -15.02 -2.80
CA LEU A 28 0.14 -13.73 -3.02
C LEU A 28 -0.68 -12.63 -2.35
N MET A 29 0.01 -11.73 -1.67
CA MET A 29 -0.55 -10.58 -0.96
C MET A 29 0.31 -9.36 -1.26
N GLY A 30 -0.34 -8.22 -1.39
CA GLY A 30 0.29 -6.90 -1.43
C GLY A 30 -0.58 -5.92 -0.67
N MET A 31 -0.02 -4.77 -0.32
CA MET A 31 -0.76 -3.70 0.35
C MET A 31 -0.34 -2.35 -0.22
N GLU A 32 -1.34 -1.56 -0.58
CA GLU A 32 -1.22 -0.14 -0.93
C GLU A 32 -1.45 0.69 0.34
N THR A 33 -0.64 1.72 0.51
CA THR A 33 -0.77 2.68 1.61
C THR A 33 -0.65 4.08 1.07
N GLU A 34 -1.67 4.89 1.32
CA GLU A 34 -1.67 6.32 1.06
C GLU A 34 -1.08 7.08 2.26
N TYR A 35 -0.25 8.07 1.95
CA TYR A 35 0.33 9.01 2.90
C TYR A 35 -0.11 10.42 2.55
N ALA A 36 -0.73 11.11 3.50
CA ALA A 36 -1.01 12.53 3.36
C ALA A 36 0.27 13.33 3.48
N THR A 37 0.54 14.20 2.50
CA THR A 37 1.66 15.14 2.54
C THR A 37 1.26 16.40 3.28
N LEU A 38 2.17 16.91 4.11
CA LEU A 38 1.99 18.11 4.89
C LEU A 38 3.23 18.98 4.78
N ALA A 39 3.07 20.19 4.26
CA ALA A 39 4.05 21.25 4.47
C ALA A 39 3.77 21.86 5.86
N VAL A 40 4.67 21.63 6.81
CA VAL A 40 4.62 22.28 8.11
C VAL A 40 5.01 23.73 7.90
N ASP A 41 4.08 24.60 8.24
CA ASP A 41 4.19 26.03 8.07
C ASP A 41 4.46 26.70 9.43
N PRO A 42 5.73 26.95 9.79
CA PRO A 42 6.05 27.74 10.97
C PRO A 42 5.88 29.25 10.75
N GLN A 43 5.53 29.70 9.53
CA GLN A 43 5.55 31.10 9.11
C GLN A 43 4.15 31.69 8.84
N ASN A 44 3.07 30.91 8.97
CA ASN A 44 1.71 31.29 8.57
C ASN A 44 1.63 31.75 7.11
N LEU A 45 2.27 31.01 6.22
CA LEU A 45 2.14 31.14 4.77
C LEU A 45 0.67 31.09 4.33
N SER A 46 0.35 31.87 3.31
CA SER A 46 -0.96 31.76 2.67
C SER A 46 -1.02 30.46 1.87
N SER A 47 -2.21 29.94 1.59
CA SER A 47 -2.36 28.74 0.75
C SER A 47 -1.77 28.90 -0.65
N GLU A 48 -1.62 30.14 -1.14
CA GLU A 48 -0.99 30.44 -2.44
C GLU A 48 0.54 30.30 -2.40
N ASP A 49 1.14 30.34 -1.21
CA ASP A 49 2.58 30.23 -0.99
C ASP A 49 3.02 28.79 -0.65
N LEU A 50 2.07 27.87 -0.48
CA LEU A 50 2.35 26.45 -0.22
C LEU A 50 2.74 25.71 -1.51
N PRO A 51 3.59 24.68 -1.44
CA PRO A 51 4.03 23.97 -2.63
C PRO A 51 2.87 23.18 -3.26
N ALA A 52 2.87 23.14 -4.59
CA ALA A 52 2.00 22.28 -5.37
C ALA A 52 2.20 20.80 -5.00
N SER A 53 1.11 20.04 -4.97
CA SER A 53 1.11 18.61 -4.61
C SER A 53 2.03 17.78 -5.51
N LEU A 54 2.01 18.06 -6.83
CA LEU A 54 2.86 17.39 -7.80
C LEU A 54 4.34 17.67 -7.54
N PHE A 55 4.69 18.91 -7.20
CA PHE A 55 6.06 19.26 -6.85
C PHE A 55 6.55 18.46 -5.63
N VAL A 56 5.73 18.37 -4.57
CA VAL A 56 6.07 17.57 -3.38
C VAL A 56 6.29 16.10 -3.74
N TYR A 57 5.42 15.52 -4.58
CA TYR A 57 5.55 14.15 -5.06
C TYR A 57 6.87 13.93 -5.81
N GLU A 58 7.21 14.82 -6.75
CA GLU A 58 8.43 14.73 -7.55
C GLU A 58 9.68 14.78 -6.66
N GLN A 59 9.68 15.65 -5.64
CA GLN A 59 10.81 15.78 -4.71
C GLN A 59 11.03 14.52 -3.87
N ILE A 60 9.94 13.88 -3.41
CA ILE A 60 10.03 12.60 -2.70
C ILE A 60 10.51 11.49 -3.65
N CYS A 61 10.03 11.46 -4.88
CA CYS A 61 10.50 10.50 -5.89
C CYS A 61 11.99 10.67 -6.20
N GLU A 62 12.47 11.90 -6.36
CA GLU A 62 13.89 12.19 -6.58
C GLU A 62 14.73 11.76 -5.38
N ALA A 63 14.28 12.00 -4.15
CA ALA A 63 14.98 11.51 -2.95
C ALA A 63 15.13 9.99 -2.95
N ILE A 64 14.05 9.25 -3.22
CA ILE A 64 14.09 7.78 -3.33
C ILE A 64 15.06 7.31 -4.42
N ARG A 65 15.11 8.01 -5.56
CA ARG A 65 16.00 7.68 -6.70
C ARG A 65 17.48 7.83 -6.38
N ARG A 66 17.84 8.68 -5.41
CA ARG A 66 19.24 8.86 -5.00
C ARG A 66 19.76 7.63 -4.25
N ASP A 67 18.90 6.96 -3.51
CA ASP A 67 19.29 5.86 -2.62
C ASP A 67 19.15 4.47 -3.24
N GLN A 68 18.30 4.33 -4.26
CA GLN A 68 18.10 3.05 -4.93
C GLN A 68 17.77 3.19 -6.42
N PRO A 69 18.05 2.14 -7.22
CA PRO A 69 17.55 2.05 -8.58
C PRO A 69 16.01 2.08 -8.60
N THR A 70 15.46 2.74 -9.61
CA THR A 70 14.02 2.78 -9.87
C THR A 70 13.75 2.59 -11.35
N ALA A 71 12.51 2.23 -11.69
CA ALA A 71 12.04 2.17 -13.07
C ALA A 71 10.72 2.93 -13.20
N LYS A 72 10.47 3.52 -14.37
CA LYS A 72 9.17 4.13 -14.67
C LYS A 72 8.16 3.07 -15.08
N GLY A 73 6.89 3.28 -14.74
CA GLY A 73 5.80 2.47 -15.26
C GLY A 73 5.66 2.62 -16.78
N LEU A 74 5.27 1.52 -17.43
CA LEU A 74 5.09 1.49 -18.89
C LEU A 74 3.74 2.08 -19.32
N PHE A 75 2.70 1.85 -18.53
CA PHE A 75 1.33 2.27 -18.83
C PHE A 75 0.91 3.52 -18.06
N ASP A 76 1.48 3.70 -16.87
CA ASP A 76 1.35 4.89 -16.05
C ASP A 76 2.74 5.48 -15.87
N SER A 77 2.96 6.65 -16.47
CA SER A 77 4.24 7.35 -16.38
C SER A 77 4.47 8.03 -15.03
N GLU A 78 3.42 8.22 -14.24
CA GLU A 78 3.47 8.79 -12.90
C GLU A 78 3.87 7.72 -11.88
N GLN A 79 3.69 6.44 -12.20
CA GLN A 79 4.13 5.33 -11.36
C GLN A 79 5.65 5.08 -11.45
N MET A 80 6.28 4.88 -10.29
CA MET A 80 7.68 4.55 -10.12
C MET A 80 7.85 3.22 -9.39
N PHE A 81 8.49 2.24 -10.03
CA PHE A 81 8.83 0.95 -9.44
C PHE A 81 10.16 1.03 -8.68
N LEU A 82 10.18 0.41 -7.50
CA LEU A 82 11.34 0.32 -6.61
C LEU A 82 12.13 -0.96 -6.89
N ALA A 83 13.44 -0.95 -6.58
CA ALA A 83 14.28 -2.15 -6.68
C ALA A 83 13.80 -3.30 -5.77
N SER A 84 13.06 -2.97 -4.70
CA SER A 84 12.42 -3.95 -3.79
C SER A 84 11.19 -4.64 -4.39
N GLY A 85 10.71 -4.21 -5.56
CA GLY A 85 9.50 -4.72 -6.21
C GLY A 85 8.21 -4.00 -5.81
N GLY A 86 8.27 -2.99 -4.93
CA GLY A 86 7.16 -2.10 -4.64
C GLY A 86 6.97 -1.02 -5.71
N ALA A 87 5.92 -0.22 -5.58
CA ALA A 87 5.64 0.90 -6.48
C ALA A 87 5.22 2.14 -5.70
N VAL A 88 5.58 3.31 -6.21
CA VAL A 88 5.18 4.63 -5.71
C VAL A 88 4.32 5.28 -6.80
N THR A 89 3.16 5.79 -6.41
CA THR A 89 2.21 6.43 -7.34
C THR A 89 1.77 7.78 -6.75
N PHE A 90 1.55 8.75 -7.62
CA PHE A 90 0.92 10.01 -7.22
C PHE A 90 -0.59 9.84 -7.25
N GLU A 91 -1.23 9.84 -6.08
CA GLU A 91 -2.69 9.69 -6.01
C GLU A 91 -3.31 11.08 -5.82
N SER A 92 -3.59 11.73 -6.95
CA SER A 92 -4.26 13.02 -6.97
C SER A 92 -5.11 13.17 -8.22
N ASN A 93 -6.22 13.89 -8.11
CA ASN A 93 -6.95 14.33 -9.30
C ASN A 93 -6.07 15.32 -10.09
N PRO A 94 -5.97 15.22 -11.43
CA PRO A 94 -5.22 16.16 -12.27
C PRO A 94 -5.53 17.63 -12.01
N ALA A 95 -6.77 17.97 -11.64
CA ALA A 95 -7.18 19.33 -11.30
C ALA A 95 -6.58 19.86 -9.98
N MET A 96 -5.98 18.99 -9.17
CA MET A 96 -5.42 19.30 -7.85
C MET A 96 -3.88 19.33 -7.87
N HIS A 97 -3.23 19.05 -9.01
CA HIS A 97 -1.76 18.97 -9.12
C HIS A 97 -1.08 20.28 -8.73
N ASP A 98 -1.69 21.42 -9.08
CA ASP A 98 -1.20 22.76 -8.77
C ASP A 98 -1.64 23.28 -7.39
N LEU A 99 -2.47 22.50 -6.68
CA LEU A 99 -2.94 22.86 -5.34
C LEU A 99 -2.09 22.17 -4.27
N PRO A 100 -1.94 22.80 -3.09
CA PRO A 100 -1.25 22.18 -1.96
C PRO A 100 -1.93 20.92 -1.43
N GLY A 101 -1.13 20.06 -0.82
CA GLY A 101 -1.58 18.79 -0.23
C GLY A 101 -1.33 17.60 -1.14
N GLY A 102 -2.24 16.63 -1.14
CA GLY A 102 -2.18 15.43 -1.98
C GLY A 102 -1.76 14.17 -1.23
N LEU A 103 -1.82 13.05 -1.95
CA LEU A 103 -1.49 11.74 -1.43
C LEU A 103 -0.36 11.13 -2.25
N ILE A 104 0.52 10.45 -1.53
CA ILE A 104 1.49 9.53 -2.12
C ILE A 104 1.03 8.14 -1.76
N GLU A 105 0.82 7.31 -2.76
CA GLU A 105 0.56 5.89 -2.55
C GLU A 105 1.86 5.11 -2.72
N ILE A 106 2.10 4.17 -1.81
CA ILE A 106 3.17 3.18 -1.97
C ILE A 106 2.62 1.78 -1.77
N ALA A 107 2.82 0.94 -2.78
CA ALA A 107 2.48 -0.47 -2.79
C ALA A 107 3.69 -1.35 -2.40
N THR A 108 3.46 -2.33 -1.53
CA THR A 108 4.45 -3.39 -1.23
C THR A 108 4.67 -4.29 -2.45
N PRO A 109 5.85 -4.95 -2.58
CA PRO A 109 5.96 -6.11 -3.48
C PRO A 109 4.95 -7.21 -3.10
N GLU A 110 4.67 -8.12 -4.02
CA GLU A 110 3.88 -9.30 -3.71
C GLU A 110 4.66 -10.31 -2.87
N VAL A 111 4.08 -10.69 -1.74
CA VAL A 111 4.66 -11.63 -0.77
C VAL A 111 3.71 -12.79 -0.49
N ARG A 112 4.18 -13.83 0.20
CA ARG A 112 3.37 -15.04 0.45
C ARG A 112 3.00 -15.25 1.91
N SER A 113 3.52 -14.42 2.81
CA SER A 113 3.22 -14.48 4.22
C SER A 113 2.85 -13.11 4.81
N PRO A 114 1.99 -13.06 5.84
CA PRO A 114 1.70 -11.81 6.54
C PRO A 114 2.92 -11.18 7.23
N GLU A 115 3.89 -12.00 7.64
CA GLU A 115 5.13 -11.52 8.27
C GLU A 115 6.03 -10.77 7.28
N GLU A 116 6.20 -11.31 6.07
CA GLU A 116 6.88 -10.60 4.97
C GLU A 116 6.13 -9.32 4.62
N LEU A 117 4.80 -9.36 4.56
CA LEU A 117 3.99 -8.17 4.25
C LEU A 117 4.21 -7.05 5.26
N LEU A 118 4.20 -7.39 6.55
CA LEU A 118 4.47 -6.42 7.62
C LEU A 118 5.89 -5.87 7.52
N THR A 119 6.87 -6.72 7.19
CA THR A 119 8.26 -6.30 7.01
C THR A 119 8.40 -5.31 5.85
N CYS A 120 7.81 -5.64 4.69
CA CYS A 120 7.76 -4.75 3.53
C CYS A 120 7.07 -3.43 3.87
N GLN A 121 5.94 -3.47 4.57
CA GLN A 121 5.23 -2.27 4.94
C GLN A 121 6.06 -1.37 5.86
N ARG A 122 6.73 -1.92 6.87
CA ARG A 122 7.60 -1.13 7.76
C ARG A 122 8.79 -0.54 7.00
N SER A 123 9.33 -1.28 6.03
CA SER A 123 10.38 -0.77 5.16
C SER A 123 9.89 0.40 4.29
N ILE A 124 8.65 0.34 3.80
CA ILE A 124 8.03 1.45 3.06
C ILE A 124 7.79 2.65 3.97
N ASP A 125 7.27 2.43 5.19
CA ASP A 125 7.05 3.49 6.17
C ASP A 125 8.37 4.24 6.47
N GLN A 126 9.48 3.51 6.58
CA GLN A 126 10.80 4.09 6.77
C GLN A 126 11.29 4.83 5.51
N LEU A 127 11.16 4.20 4.33
CA LEU A 127 11.57 4.79 3.05
C LEU A 127 10.91 6.15 2.82
N VAL A 128 9.59 6.27 3.04
CA VAL A 128 8.88 7.52 2.80
C VAL A 128 9.24 8.57 3.84
N ALA A 129 9.50 8.17 5.09
CA ALA A 129 9.95 9.10 6.13
C ALA A 129 11.33 9.68 5.80
N ASP A 130 12.27 8.82 5.39
CA ASP A 130 13.63 9.24 5.01
C ASP A 130 13.61 10.10 3.75
N ALA A 131 12.89 9.68 2.71
CA ALA A 131 12.77 10.45 1.46
C ALA A 131 12.12 11.82 1.67
N THR A 132 11.16 11.92 2.60
CA THR A 132 10.55 13.21 2.95
C THR A 132 11.56 14.10 3.68
N ALA A 133 12.31 13.55 4.64
CA ALA A 133 13.32 14.30 5.39
C ALA A 133 14.50 14.76 4.52
N GLU A 134 14.83 14.00 3.48
CA GLU A 134 15.90 14.31 2.53
C GLU A 134 15.44 15.05 1.28
N SER A 135 14.14 15.37 1.17
CA SER A 135 13.62 16.16 0.06
C SER A 135 14.29 17.53 0.03
N GLU A 136 14.80 17.95 -1.13
CA GLU A 136 15.52 19.22 -1.30
C GLU A 136 14.54 20.39 -1.47
N THR A 137 13.63 20.54 -0.51
CA THR A 137 12.64 21.62 -0.53
C THR A 137 12.97 22.69 0.50
N SER A 138 12.48 23.91 0.27
CA SER A 138 12.53 24.99 1.26
C SER A 138 11.51 24.82 2.39
N TYR A 139 10.70 23.76 2.37
CA TYR A 139 9.59 23.51 3.28
C TYR A 139 9.93 22.37 4.25
N ASP A 140 9.42 22.43 5.49
CA ASP A 140 9.44 21.29 6.42
C ASP A 140 8.33 20.32 5.99
N LEU A 141 8.67 19.35 5.14
CA LEU A 141 7.72 18.35 4.67
C LEU A 141 7.58 17.20 5.65
N ARG A 142 6.34 16.73 5.82
CA ARG A 142 6.01 15.56 6.63
C ARG A 142 4.98 14.71 5.90
N VAL A 143 4.97 13.42 6.26
CA VAL A 143 4.00 12.45 5.78
C VAL A 143 3.23 11.84 6.94
N LEU A 144 1.94 11.62 6.74
CA LEU A 144 1.04 11.06 7.73
C LEU A 144 0.41 9.78 7.18
N LYS A 145 0.59 8.68 7.91
CA LYS A 145 -0.11 7.42 7.69
C LYS A 145 -1.35 7.36 8.57
N ASN A 146 -2.46 7.88 8.07
CA ASN A 146 -3.75 7.86 8.74
C ASN A 146 -4.86 7.44 7.77
N LYS A 147 -6.07 7.26 8.30
CA LYS A 147 -7.27 7.16 7.47
C LYS A 147 -7.81 8.57 7.26
N LEU A 148 -7.95 8.97 6.00
CA LEU A 148 -8.64 10.19 5.59
C LEU A 148 -10.15 9.96 5.54
#